data_AF-A0A850JJ02-F1
#
_entry.id   AF-A0A850JJ02-F1
#
_cell.length_a   1.000
_cell.length_b   1.000
_cell.length_c   1.000
_cell.angle_alpha   90.00
_cell.angle_beta   90.00
_cell.angle_gamma   90.00
#
_symmetry.space_group_name_H-M   'P 1'
#
loop_
_entity.id
_entity.type
_entity.pdbx_description
1 polymer ?
#
loop_
_entity_poly.entity_id
_entity_poly.type
_entity_poly.pdbx_seq_one_letter_code
_entity_poly.pdbx_strand_id
1 'polypeptide(L)' 'MPWTNNASERALKNPKLHQKVSGYWHTLATAARYCQVRSYLISARNHGVRPIDAIHQALTGTPWTPPAKA' A
#
# COMPACT_ATOMS: atom_id res chain seq x y z
N MET A 1 -4.03 -21.31 13.14
CA MET A 1 -3.90 -20.05 12.36
C MET A 1 -5.29 -19.59 11.99
N PRO A 2 -5.76 -18.38 12.37
CA PRO A 2 -7.12 -17.99 12.03
C PRO A 2 -7.17 -17.66 10.54
N TRP A 3 -7.96 -18.42 9.77
CA TRP A 3 -8.18 -18.20 8.34
C TRP A 3 -9.06 -16.95 8.15
N THR A 4 -8.51 -15.76 8.43
CA THR A 4 -9.26 -14.52 8.33
C THR A 4 -8.60 -13.61 7.30
N ASN A 5 -9.39 -13.18 6.31
CA ASN A 5 -8.98 -12.25 5.25
C ASN A 5 -8.91 -10.78 5.72
N ASN A 6 -8.87 -10.57 7.04
CA ASN A 6 -9.03 -9.26 7.66
C ASN A 6 -8.01 -8.23 7.15
N ALA A 7 -6.78 -8.65 6.86
CA ALA A 7 -5.73 -7.76 6.35
C ALA A 7 -6.07 -7.22 4.94
N SER A 8 -6.44 -8.11 4.01
CA SER A 8 -6.78 -7.73 2.64
C SER A 8 -8.06 -6.90 2.59
N GLU A 9 -9.06 -7.25 3.40
CA GLU A 9 -10.30 -6.48 3.49
C GLU A 9 -10.05 -5.06 4.00
N ARG A 10 -9.23 -4.92 5.05
CA ARG A 10 -8.84 -3.60 5.58
C ARG A 10 -8.07 -2.77 4.54
N ALA A 11 -7.22 -3.41 3.73
CA ALA A 11 -6.51 -2.72 2.65
C ALA A 11 -7.48 -2.16 1.58
N LEU A 12 -8.56 -2.88 1.27
CA LEU A 12 -9.56 -2.49 0.28
C LEU A 12 -10.64 -1.53 0.80
N LYS A 13 -10.89 -1.47 2.10
CA LYS A 13 -11.92 -0.58 2.69
C LYS A 13 -11.69 0.89 2.34
N ASN A 14 -10.46 1.37 2.51
CA ASN A 14 -10.12 2.77 2.25
C ASN A 14 -10.30 3.20 0.78
N PRO A 15 -9.77 2.48 -0.24
CA PRO A 15 -9.99 2.87 -1.63
C PRO A 15 -11.47 2.77 -2.04
N LYS A 16 -12.23 1.80 -1.53
CA LYS A 16 -13.68 1.71 -1.77
C LYS A 16 -14.45 2.88 -1.16
N LEU A 17 -14.12 3.26 0.08
CA LEU A 17 -14.74 4.42 0.73
C LEU A 17 -14.41 5.71 -0.02
N HIS A 18 -13.16 5.87 -0.44
CA HIS A 18 -12.74 7.03 -1.24
C HIS A 18 -13.55 7.12 -2.54
N GLN A 19 -13.71 6.01 -3.27
CA GLN A 19 -14.58 6.00 -4.47
C GLN A 19 -16.02 6.38 -4.16
N LYS A 20 -16.58 5.83 -3.09
CA LYS A 20 -17.98 6.05 -2.71
C LYS A 20 -18.26 7.52 -2.38
N VAL A 21 -17.33 8.18 -1.68
CA VAL A 21 -17.53 9.54 -1.16
C VAL A 21 -17.16 10.60 -2.19
N SER A 22 -16.03 10.45 -2.89
CA SER A 22 -15.52 11.49 -3.79
C SER A 22 -15.61 11.16 -5.28
N GLY A 23 -15.92 9.91 -5.66
CA GLY A 23 -15.90 9.48 -7.07
C GLY A 23 -14.51 9.55 -7.72
N TYR A 24 -13.45 9.67 -6.93
CA TYR A 24 -12.12 10.12 -7.37
C TYR A 24 -11.40 9.20 -8.36
N TRP A 25 -11.65 7.89 -8.34
CA TRP A 25 -11.01 6.99 -9.30
C TRP A 25 -11.74 7.07 -10.65
N HIS A 26 -11.40 8.07 -11.45
CA HIS A 26 -11.95 8.24 -12.80
C HIS A 26 -11.61 7.09 -13.75
N THR A 27 -10.51 6.37 -13.49
CA THR A 27 -10.10 5.18 -14.25
C THR A 27 -9.52 4.11 -13.33
N LEU A 28 -9.56 2.85 -13.80
CA LEU A 28 -8.93 1.72 -13.10
C LEU A 28 -7.41 1.93 -12.96
N ALA A 29 -6.77 2.60 -13.92
CA ALA A 29 -5.33 2.88 -13.89
C ALA A 29 -4.93 3.77 -12.69
N THR A 30 -5.73 4.81 -12.39
CA THR A 30 -5.48 5.67 -11.23
C THR A 30 -5.63 4.90 -9.92
N ALA A 31 -6.65 4.03 -9.82
CA ALA A 31 -6.82 3.16 -8.66
C ALA A 31 -5.66 2.17 -8.49
N ALA A 32 -5.17 1.59 -9.59
CA ALA A 32 -4.03 0.66 -9.58
C ALA A 32 -2.75 1.35 -9.09
N ARG A 33 -2.45 2.56 -9.58
CA ARG A 33 -1.30 3.37 -9.11
C ARG A 33 -1.38 3.67 -7.62
N TYR A 34 -2.56 4.09 -7.15
CA TYR A 34 -2.79 4.32 -5.73
C TYR A 34 -2.55 3.05 -4.89
N CYS A 35 -3.09 1.91 -5.32
CA CYS A 35 -2.90 0.63 -4.65
C CYS A 35 -1.42 0.22 -4.62
N GLN A 36 -0.66 0.44 -5.70
CA GLN A 36 0.77 0.14 -5.76
C GLN A 36 1.59 0.95 -4.74
N VAL A 37 1.36 2.26 -4.67
CA VAL A 37 2.05 3.12 -3.69
C VAL A 37 1.64 2.72 -2.27
N ARG A 38 0.36 2.51 -2.03
CA ARG A 38 -0.15 2.16 -0.70
C ARG A 38 0.35 0.79 -0.24
N SER A 39 0.39 -0.21 -1.12
CA SER A 39 0.87 -1.55 -0.77
C SER A 39 2.36 -1.53 -0.43
N TYR A 40 3.17 -0.76 -1.15
CA TYR A 40 4.58 -0.53 -0.83
C TYR A 40 4.76 0.04 0.58
N LEU A 41 4.04 1.11 0.92
CA LEU A 41 4.15 1.77 2.22
C LEU A 41 3.62 0.91 3.38
N ILE A 42 2.56 0.14 3.16
CA ILE A 42 2.05 -0.81 4.16
C ILE A 42 3.08 -1.91 4.40
N SER A 43 3.68 -2.45 3.35
CA SER A 43 4.73 -3.47 3.47
C SER A 43 5.93 -2.94 4.25
N ALA A 44 6.41 -1.73 3.92
CA ALA A 44 7.51 -1.08 4.64
C ALA A 44 7.17 -0.92 6.14
N ARG A 45 5.98 -0.39 6.44
CA ARG A 45 5.49 -0.22 7.81
C ARG A 45 5.40 -1.54 8.58
N ASN A 46 4.92 -2.60 7.93
CA ASN A 46 4.79 -3.93 8.55
C ASN A 46 6.15 -4.52 8.92
N HIS A 47 7.24 -4.07 8.28
CA HIS A 47 8.62 -4.46 8.59
C HIS A 47 9.35 -3.42 9.46
N GLY A 48 8.63 -2.51 10.10
CA GLY A 48 9.21 -1.51 11.01
C GLY A 48 9.87 -0.32 10.32
N VAL A 49 9.80 -0.21 8.99
CA VAL A 49 10.32 0.94 8.25
C VAL A 49 9.31 2.09 8.31
N ARG A 50 9.76 3.28 8.70
CA ARG A 50 8.88 4.45 8.71
C ARG A 50 8.51 4.81 7.27
N PRO A 51 7.23 5.10 6.96
CA PRO A 51 6.81 5.40 5.59
C PRO A 51 7.59 6.56 4.94
N ILE A 52 7.96 7.58 5.72
CA ILE A 52 8.75 8.72 5.21
C ILE A 52 10.15 8.30 4.74
N ASP A 53 10.80 7.38 5.45
CA ASP A 53 12.12 6.87 5.07
C ASP A 53 12.02 6.02 3.80
N ALA A 54 10.97 5.21 3.68
CA ALA A 54 10.71 4.41 2.49
C ALA A 54 10.41 5.28 1.26
N ILE A 55 9.67 6.39 1.43
CA ILE A 55 9.44 7.37 0.38
C ILE A 55 10.75 8.01 -0.04
N HIS A 56 11.55 8.48 0.91
CA HIS A 56 12.84 9.09 0.63
C HIS A 56 13.74 8.13 -0.15
N GLN A 57 13.90 6.90 0.32
CA GLN A 57 14.67 5.84 -0.34
C GLN A 57 14.20 5.56 -1.77
N ALA A 58 12.89 5.48 -1.99
CA ALA A 58 12.34 5.29 -3.34
C ALA A 58 12.64 6.47 -4.28
N LEU A 59 12.58 7.70 -3.77
CA LEU A 59 12.88 8.91 -4.54
C LEU A 59 14.39 9.08 -4.81
N THR A 60 15.26 8.60 -3.91
CA THR A 60 16.72 8.62 -4.09
C THR A 60 17.27 7.44 -4.91
N GLY A 61 16.39 6.60 -5.48
CA GLY A 61 16.77 5.47 -6.33
C GLY A 61 17.22 4.21 -5.57
N THR A 62 17.07 4.19 -4.25
CA THR A 62 17.42 3.06 -3.38
C THR A 62 16.20 2.55 -2.61
N PRO A 63 15.10 2.17 -3.28
CA PRO A 63 13.86 1.78 -2.61
C PRO A 63 14.07 0.63 -1.65
N TRP A 64 13.48 0.72 -0.46
CA TRP A 64 13.41 -0.41 0.48
C TRP A 64 12.75 -1.61 -0.21
N THR A 65 13.35 -2.80 -0.06
CA THR A 65 12.78 -4.07 -0.49
C THR A 65 12.64 -5.01 0.71
N PRO A 66 11.58 -5.84 0.74
CA PRO A 66 11.42 -6.81 1.83
C PRO A 66 12.57 -7.84 1.79
N PRO A 67 13.04 -8.31 2.95
CA PRO A 67 14.04 -9.36 3.00
C PRO A 67 13.52 -10.62 2.30
N ALA A 68 14.40 -11.30 1.56
CA ALA A 68 14.06 -12.59 0.96
C ALA A 68 13.63 -13.56 2.06
N LYS A 69 12.54 -14.28 1.81
CA LYS A 69 12.11 -15.34 2.72
C LYS A 69 13.17 -16.45 2.68
N ALA A 70 13.73 -16.79 3.84
CA ALA A 70 14.63 -17.95 3.99
C ALA A 70 13.91 -19.27 3.68
#